data_AF-A0A0R3KMX0-F1
#
_entry.id   AF-A0A0R3KMX0-F1
#
_cell.length_a   1.000
_cell.length_b   1.000
_cell.length_c   1.000
_cell.angle_alpha   90.00
_cell.angle_beta   90.00
_cell.angle_gamma   90.00
#
_symmetry.space_group_name_H-M   'P 1'
#
loop_
_entity.id
_entity.type
_entity.pdbx_description
1 polymer ?
#
loop_
_entity_poly.entity_id
_entity_poly.type
_entity_poly.pdbx_seq_one_letter_code
_entity_poly.pdbx_strand_id
1 'polypeptide(L)'
;MSEAMNITNIDAPPGTNELILARLDVSPSKTVKPPMIATSPVAFECRLLRSLSFNSDQAVLFGEVLTANVSDHLVIDAARGVIDTPRLDLFGAMHAARWYWSTGLLALQSGQWHVRLVPPVAGSF
;
A
#
# COMPACT_ATOMS: atom_id res chain seq x y z
N MET A 1 0.78 -14.48 7.43
CA MET A 1 0.90 -13.03 7.72
C MET A 1 -0.42 -12.41 8.17
N SER A 2 -1.53 -12.68 7.48
CA SER A 2 -2.87 -12.12 7.77
C SER A 2 -3.32 -12.29 9.23
N GLU A 3 -3.12 -13.47 9.82
CA GLU A 3 -3.47 -13.72 11.23
C GLU A 3 -2.67 -12.85 12.20
N ALA A 4 -1.35 -12.74 12.00
CA ALA A 4 -0.48 -11.91 12.83
C ALA A 4 -0.84 -10.42 12.73
N MET A 5 -1.17 -9.93 11.52
CA MET A 5 -1.69 -8.58 11.33
C MET A 5 -2.99 -8.36 12.12
N ASN A 6 -3.91 -9.31 12.10
CA ASN A 6 -5.16 -9.21 12.86
C ASN A 6 -4.92 -9.18 14.39
N ILE A 7 -3.91 -9.92 14.89
CA ILE A 7 -3.51 -9.88 16.32
C ILE A 7 -3.02 -8.48 16.70
N THR A 8 -2.36 -7.75 15.81
CA THR A 8 -1.90 -6.38 16.12
C THR A 8 -3.04 -5.35 16.24
N ASN A 9 -4.28 -5.72 15.90
CA ASN A 9 -5.45 -4.85 15.94
C ASN A 9 -6.38 -5.14 17.14
N ILE A 10 -5.88 -5.81 18.18
CA ILE A 10 -6.62 -5.98 19.43
C ILE A 10 -6.60 -4.69 20.26
N ASP A 11 -7.51 -4.57 21.21
CA ASP A 11 -7.52 -3.47 22.19
C ASP A 11 -6.43 -3.69 23.26
N ALA A 12 -5.17 -3.55 22.84
CA ALA A 12 -4.01 -3.71 23.71
C ALA A 12 -3.82 -2.47 24.61
N PRO A 13 -3.43 -2.64 25.88
CA PRO A 13 -3.14 -1.51 26.76
C PRO A 13 -2.03 -0.60 26.20
N PRO A 14 -2.04 0.73 26.48
CA PRO A 14 -0.99 1.64 26.06
C PRO A 14 0.41 1.18 26.50
N GLY A 15 1.38 1.28 25.59
CA GLY A 15 2.77 0.85 25.82
C GLY A 15 3.02 -0.64 25.61
N THR A 16 1.99 -1.41 25.28
CA THR A 16 2.15 -2.80 24.81
C THR A 16 2.81 -2.81 23.44
N ASN A 17 3.73 -3.73 23.21
CA ASN A 17 4.32 -3.95 21.89
C ASN A 17 3.57 -5.09 21.18
N GLU A 18 2.69 -4.73 20.26
CA GLU A 18 1.84 -5.66 19.53
C GLU A 18 2.64 -6.59 18.61
N LEU A 19 3.84 -6.18 18.17
CA LEU A 19 4.71 -7.03 17.35
C LEU A 19 5.18 -8.26 18.13
N ILE A 20 5.46 -8.11 19.43
CA ILE A 20 5.82 -9.22 20.31
C ILE A 20 4.62 -10.15 20.51
N LEU A 21 3.42 -9.60 20.75
CA LEU A 21 2.19 -10.37 20.90
C LEU A 21 1.87 -11.19 19.65
N ALA A 22 2.03 -10.58 18.48
CA ALA A 22 1.81 -11.20 17.17
C ALA A 22 2.97 -12.11 16.72
N ARG A 23 4.05 -12.21 17.51
CA ARG A 23 5.27 -12.98 17.20
C ARG A 23 5.87 -12.59 15.83
N LEU A 24 5.93 -11.29 15.57
CA LEU A 24 6.49 -10.74 14.35
C LEU A 24 7.95 -10.36 14.56
N ASP A 25 8.81 -10.91 13.69
CA ASP A 25 10.19 -10.47 13.59
C ASP A 25 10.28 -9.12 12.88
N VAL A 26 11.28 -8.34 13.27
CA VAL A 26 11.52 -6.99 12.74
C VAL A 26 12.90 -6.86 12.13
N SER A 27 12.99 -6.05 11.09
CA SER A 27 14.24 -5.67 10.42
C SER A 27 14.47 -4.16 10.56
N PRO A 28 15.72 -3.71 10.70
CA PRO A 28 16.01 -2.28 10.78
C PRO A 28 15.65 -1.56 9.48
N SER A 29 15.03 -0.39 9.63
CA SER A 29 14.82 0.56 8.53
C SER A 29 16.12 1.28 8.18
N LYS A 30 16.25 1.74 6.93
CA LYS A 30 17.47 2.41 6.44
C LYS A 30 17.51 3.90 6.77
N THR A 31 16.34 4.56 6.77
CA THR A 31 16.19 6.02 6.79
C THR A 31 15.37 6.54 7.97
N VAL A 32 14.63 5.66 8.66
CA VAL A 32 13.76 6.02 9.80
C VAL A 32 14.02 5.14 11.02
N LYS A 33 13.59 5.60 12.21
CA LYS A 33 13.75 4.85 13.47
C LYS A 33 12.81 3.63 13.60
N PRO A 34 11.51 3.72 13.26
CA PRO A 34 10.62 2.56 13.39
C PRO A 34 11.08 1.42 12.47
N PRO A 35 11.09 0.17 12.95
CA PRO A 35 11.54 -0.95 12.15
C PRO A 35 10.47 -1.41 11.14
N MET A 36 10.89 -2.24 10.20
CA MET A 36 9.99 -2.93 9.26
C MET A 36 9.66 -4.34 9.77
N ILE A 37 8.55 -4.91 9.33
CA ILE A 37 8.23 -6.32 9.59
C ILE A 37 9.11 -7.19 8.68
N ALA A 38 9.96 -8.03 9.27
CA ALA A 38 10.97 -8.79 8.54
C ALA A 38 10.36 -9.76 7.51
N THR A 39 9.18 -10.28 7.81
CA THR A 39 8.46 -11.21 6.95
C THR A 39 7.62 -10.51 5.87
N SER A 40 7.50 -9.17 5.90
CA SER A 40 6.75 -8.42 4.90
C SER A 40 7.59 -8.25 3.62
N PRO A 41 7.10 -8.67 2.45
CA PRO A 41 7.88 -8.59 1.22
C PRO A 41 8.07 -7.15 0.72
N VAL A 42 7.23 -6.23 1.20
CA VAL A 42 7.23 -4.80 0.86
C VAL A 42 7.05 -3.93 2.10
N ALA A 43 7.68 -2.77 2.12
CA ALA A 43 7.52 -1.77 3.19
C ALA A 43 7.87 -0.37 2.69
N PHE A 44 7.18 0.64 3.20
CA PHE A 44 7.52 2.05 3.00
C PHE A 44 8.10 2.64 4.28
N GLU A 45 9.25 3.29 4.13
CA GLU A 45 9.82 4.13 5.16
C GLU A 45 9.35 5.56 4.92
N CYS A 46 8.64 6.13 5.90
CA CYS A 46 7.93 7.38 5.72
C CYS A 46 8.31 8.43 6.76
N ARG A 47 8.30 9.69 6.35
CA ARG A 47 8.36 10.86 7.24
C ARG A 47 6.99 11.54 7.29
N LEU A 48 6.54 11.92 8.48
CA LEU A 48 5.31 12.70 8.65
C LEU A 48 5.49 14.09 8.03
N LEU A 49 4.64 14.43 7.06
CA LEU A 49 4.57 15.76 6.45
C LEU A 49 3.56 16.64 7.17
N ARG A 50 2.32 16.13 7.35
CA ARG A 50 1.21 16.88 7.95
C ARG A 50 0.27 15.93 8.69
N SER A 51 -0.36 16.44 9.75
CA SER A 51 -1.45 15.80 10.46
C SER A 51 -2.66 16.73 10.46
N LEU A 52 -3.83 16.22 10.07
CA LEU A 52 -5.10 16.90 10.17
C LEU A 52 -6.00 16.12 11.15
N SER A 53 -6.24 16.68 12.33
CA SER A 53 -7.11 16.07 13.33
C SER A 53 -8.53 16.63 13.20
N PHE A 54 -9.54 15.75 13.26
CA PHE A 54 -10.95 16.14 13.23
C PHE A 54 -11.60 16.08 14.61
N ASN A 55 -11.17 15.14 15.45
CA ASN A 55 -11.55 15.00 16.87
C ASN A 55 -10.41 14.28 17.64
N SER A 56 -10.66 13.86 18.89
CA SER A 56 -9.67 13.15 19.72
C SER A 56 -9.27 11.78 19.18
N ASP A 57 -10.13 11.16 18.38
CA ASP A 57 -10.04 9.73 18.02
C ASP A 57 -9.82 9.52 16.51
N GLN A 58 -9.75 10.61 15.74
CA GLN A 58 -9.63 10.56 14.28
C GLN A 58 -8.72 11.66 13.74
N ALA A 59 -7.72 11.23 12.97
CA ALA A 59 -6.82 12.10 12.22
C ALA A 59 -6.45 11.51 10.85
N VAL A 60 -6.09 12.38 9.93
CA VAL A 60 -5.49 12.04 8.63
C VAL A 60 -4.03 12.46 8.66
N LEU A 61 -3.15 11.49 8.38
CA LEU A 61 -1.70 11.69 8.34
C LEU A 61 -1.22 11.67 6.89
N PHE A 62 -0.52 12.72 6.48
CA PHE A 62 0.17 12.77 5.19
C PHE A 62 1.63 12.41 5.41
N GLY A 63 2.08 11.32 4.78
CA GLY A 63 3.47 10.85 4.84
C GLY A 63 4.19 11.06 3.51
N GLU A 64 5.47 11.42 3.58
CA GLU A 64 6.40 11.37 2.45
C GLU A 64 7.11 10.01 2.46
N VAL A 65 7.05 9.28 1.36
CA VAL A 65 7.80 8.04 1.20
C VAL A 65 9.26 8.38 0.91
N LEU A 66 10.14 8.05 1.85
CA LEU A 66 11.59 8.23 1.71
C LEU A 66 12.23 7.03 1.01
N THR A 67 11.74 5.82 1.28
CA THR A 67 12.25 4.58 0.69
C THR A 67 11.14 3.56 0.56
N ALA A 68 11.12 2.87 -0.58
CA ALA A 68 10.31 1.68 -0.81
C ALA A 68 11.24 0.45 -0.79
N ASN A 69 11.08 -0.41 0.21
CA ASN A 69 11.77 -1.69 0.26
C ASN A 69 10.86 -2.75 -0.37
N VAL A 70 11.37 -3.48 -1.36
CA VAL A 70 10.68 -4.55 -2.07
C VAL A 70 11.64 -5.73 -2.17
N SER A 71 11.17 -6.94 -1.90
CA SER A 71 11.98 -8.14 -2.04
C SER A 71 12.30 -8.42 -3.50
N ASP A 72 13.56 -8.74 -3.80
CA ASP A 72 14.08 -8.84 -5.17
C ASP A 72 13.27 -9.79 -6.09
N HIS A 73 12.76 -10.90 -5.55
CA HIS A 73 11.97 -11.88 -6.30
C HIS A 73 10.61 -11.37 -6.80
N LEU A 74 10.18 -10.18 -6.35
CA LEU A 74 8.96 -9.50 -6.76
C LEU A 74 9.24 -8.35 -7.73
N VAL A 75 10.49 -8.05 -8.05
CA VAL A 75 10.86 -6.99 -8.98
C VAL A 75 10.98 -7.59 -10.39
N ILE A 76 10.12 -7.15 -11.30
CA ILE A 76 10.14 -7.57 -12.72
C ILE A 76 11.20 -6.77 -13.49
N ASP A 77 11.25 -5.46 -13.27
CA ASP A 77 12.19 -4.54 -13.92
C ASP A 77 12.60 -3.47 -12.90
N ALA A 78 13.79 -3.61 -12.32
CA ALA A 78 14.31 -2.69 -11.31
C ALA A 78 14.60 -1.30 -11.88
N ALA A 79 15.02 -1.20 -13.15
CA ALA A 79 15.35 0.07 -13.79
C ALA A 79 14.09 0.92 -14.03
N ARG A 80 12.95 0.27 -14.25
CA ARG A 80 11.65 0.93 -14.43
C ARG A 80 10.77 0.91 -13.18
N GLY A 81 11.20 0.25 -12.11
CA GLY A 81 10.41 0.08 -10.88
C GLY A 81 9.15 -0.77 -11.08
N VAL A 82 9.17 -1.74 -11.99
CA VAL A 82 8.03 -2.63 -12.25
C VAL A 82 8.05 -3.76 -11.24
N ILE A 83 7.00 -3.82 -10.42
CA ILE A 83 6.80 -4.84 -9.38
C ILE A 83 5.74 -5.85 -9.86
N ASP A 84 5.95 -7.12 -9.54
CA ASP A 84 4.98 -8.20 -9.72
C ASP A 84 3.87 -8.07 -8.66
N THR A 85 2.99 -7.08 -8.84
CA THR A 85 1.87 -6.82 -7.96
C THR A 85 0.98 -8.04 -7.73
N PRO A 86 0.67 -8.88 -8.75
CA PRO A 86 -0.05 -10.14 -8.53
C PRO A 86 0.63 -11.08 -7.53
N ARG A 87 1.96 -11.18 -7.55
CA ARG A 87 2.71 -12.04 -6.61
C ARG A 87 2.82 -11.47 -5.20
N LEU A 88 2.43 -10.22 -4.95
CA LEU A 88 2.41 -9.65 -3.61
C LEU A 88 1.35 -10.26 -2.69
N ASP A 89 0.35 -10.96 -3.24
CA ASP A 89 -0.75 -11.58 -2.48
C ASP A 89 -1.38 -10.61 -1.47
N LEU A 90 -1.72 -9.40 -1.98
CA LEU A 90 -2.25 -8.32 -1.14
C LEU A 90 -3.69 -8.64 -0.70
N PHE A 91 -3.97 -8.41 0.58
CA PHE A 91 -5.30 -8.47 1.14
C PHE A 91 -5.89 -7.06 1.26
N GLY A 92 -7.12 -6.89 0.78
CA GLY A 92 -7.92 -5.68 1.02
C GLY A 92 -8.84 -5.88 2.23
N ALA A 93 -8.90 -4.89 3.12
CA ALA A 93 -9.90 -4.86 4.18
C ALA A 93 -11.25 -4.44 3.59
N MET A 94 -12.30 -5.20 3.87
CA MET A 94 -13.68 -4.97 3.46
C MET A 94 -14.59 -4.93 4.71
N HIS A 95 -15.65 -4.11 4.67
CA HIS A 95 -16.68 -4.01 5.72
C HIS A 95 -16.13 -4.11 7.15
N ALA A 96 -15.45 -3.02 7.58
CA ALA A 96 -14.90 -2.81 8.92
C ALA A 96 -14.06 -3.98 9.46
N ALA A 97 -12.76 -4.04 9.13
CA ALA A 97 -11.70 -4.94 9.69
C ALA A 97 -12.05 -6.42 9.97
N ARG A 98 -13.22 -6.91 9.54
CA ARG A 98 -13.78 -8.22 9.87
C ARG A 98 -13.82 -9.12 8.65
N TRP A 99 -13.81 -8.52 7.47
CA TRP A 99 -13.80 -9.21 6.19
C TRP A 99 -12.55 -8.79 5.44
N TYR A 100 -11.81 -9.76 4.95
CA TYR A 100 -10.65 -9.53 4.10
C TYR A 100 -10.88 -10.25 2.79
N TRP A 101 -10.45 -9.63 1.71
CA TRP A 101 -10.53 -10.19 0.37
C TRP A 101 -9.12 -10.26 -0.22
N SER A 102 -8.73 -11.43 -0.69
CA SER A 102 -7.59 -11.65 -1.59
C SER A 102 -8.14 -12.10 -2.94
N THR A 103 -7.73 -11.44 -4.02
CA THR A 103 -8.21 -11.77 -5.38
C THR A 103 -7.09 -12.28 -6.26
N GLY A 104 -7.45 -13.14 -7.22
CA GLY A 104 -6.76 -13.21 -8.52
C GLY A 104 -7.04 -11.94 -9.33
N LEU A 105 -6.02 -11.42 -10.01
CA LEU A 105 -6.10 -10.15 -10.75
C LEU A 105 -6.93 -10.31 -12.05
N LEU A 106 -7.88 -9.40 -12.28
CA LEU A 106 -8.47 -9.16 -13.60
C LEU A 106 -7.75 -7.97 -14.26
N ALA A 107 -6.96 -8.25 -15.30
CA ALA A 107 -6.34 -7.19 -16.08
C ALA A 107 -7.34 -6.63 -17.11
N LEU A 108 -7.85 -5.43 -16.86
CA LEU A 108 -8.64 -4.67 -17.83
C LEU A 108 -7.72 -3.66 -18.52
N GLN A 109 -7.59 -3.73 -19.84
CA GLN A 109 -6.85 -2.75 -20.61
C GLN A 109 -7.73 -1.50 -20.81
N SER A 110 -7.24 -0.33 -20.37
CA SER A 110 -7.87 0.94 -20.72
C SER A 110 -7.69 1.20 -22.22
N GLY A 111 -8.78 1.34 -22.98
CA GLY A 111 -8.72 1.74 -24.38
C GLY A 111 -8.13 3.13 -24.56
N GLN A 112 -7.38 3.36 -25.63
CA GLN A 112 -6.92 4.69 -26.00
C GLN A 112 -8.05 5.46 -26.70
N TRP A 113 -8.31 6.68 -26.23
CA TRP A 113 -9.20 7.61 -26.91
C TRP A 113 -8.50 8.19 -28.14
N HIS A 114 -8.94 7.80 -29.34
CA HIS A 114 -8.53 8.48 -30.57
C HIS A 114 -9.54 9.58 -30.92
N VAL A 115 -9.10 10.83 -30.90
CA VAL A 115 -9.89 11.95 -31.44
C VAL A 115 -9.95 11.78 -32.95
N ARG A 116 -11.11 11.42 -33.49
CA ARG A 116 -11.36 11.50 -34.93
C ARG A 116 -11.66 12.95 -35.26
N LEU A 117 -10.68 13.68 -35.78
CA LEU A 117 -10.94 15.00 -36.37
C LEU A 117 -11.96 14.82 -37.49
N VAL A 118 -13.17 15.36 -37.31
CA VAL A 118 -14.15 15.47 -38.39
C VAL A 118 -13.63 16.57 -39.32
N PRO A 119 -13.32 16.29 -40.60
CA PRO A 119 -12.93 17.34 -41.52
C PRO A 119 -14.06 18.37 -41.62
N PRO A 120 -13.75 19.68 -41.72
CA PRO A 120 -14.77 20.70 -41.88
C PRO A 120 -15.61 20.40 -43.12
N VAL A 121 -16.93 20.43 -42.98
CA VAL A 121 -17.86 20.31 -44.10
C VAL A 121 -17.63 21.51 -45.01
N ALA A 122 -17.11 21.27 -46.21
CA ALA A 122 -16.97 22.31 -47.21
C ALA A 122 -18.35 22.71 -47.73
N GLY A 123 -18.81 23.90 -47.34
CA GLY A 123 -19.83 24.67 -48.07
C GLY A 123 -21.26 24.63 -47.52
N SER A 124 -21.68 25.76 -46.96
CA SER A 124 -23.01 26.36 -47.21
C SER A 124 -23.03 27.82 -46.74
N PHE A 125 -22.61 28.72 -47.62
CA PHE A 125 -23.14 30.09 -47.75
C PHE A 125 -23.41 30.32 -49.24
#